data_AF-A0A3N5QVR6-F1
#
_entry.id   AF-A0A3N5QVR6-F1
#
_cell.length_a   1.000
_cell.length_b   1.000
_cell.length_c   1.000
_cell.angle_alpha   90.00
_cell.angle_beta   90.00
_cell.angle_gamma   90.00
#
_symmetry.space_group_name_H-M   'P 1'
#
loop_
_entity.id
_entity.type
_entity.pdbx_description
1 polymer ?
#
loop_
_entity_poly.entity_id
_entity_poly.type
_entity_poly.pdbx_seq_one_letter_code
_entity_poly.pdbx_strand_id
1 'polypeptide(L)'
;MKKISKTLFVILVSLFLGGCIQIETKVNLNNDGSGTVEETVLMGNEMVQMLNEFIAGFSSDTTQPEEFKIYNEEDLKEREAEFGEGVTLLSSSVYETETQQGYKVVYSFSDISKLKIDQSPDSRIPDDASGIEVKEKNYVTFSFNKGDISELTIDLPEPEKDDEETGEEFETEDTLNNDGDISELQFLLKDLSFSLIINVNGMLLNLMPVTWTSLKLHFLN
;
A
#
# COMPACT_ATOMS: atom_id res chain seq x y z
N MET A 1 29.26 19.49 27.87
CA MET A 1 27.90 19.94 27.48
C MET A 1 27.61 19.85 25.98
N LYS A 2 28.55 20.15 25.07
CA LYS A 2 28.32 20.07 23.60
C LYS A 2 28.00 18.68 23.02
N LYS A 3 28.41 17.59 23.69
CA LYS A 3 28.19 16.21 23.19
C LYS A 3 26.79 15.67 23.50
N ILE A 4 26.19 16.06 24.63
CA ILE A 4 24.84 15.61 25.05
C ILE A 4 23.76 16.28 24.19
N SER A 5 23.95 17.54 23.80
CA SER A 5 23.05 18.24 22.88
C SER A 5 23.01 17.63 21.48
N LYS A 6 24.14 17.11 20.98
CA LYS A 6 24.17 16.42 19.67
C LYS A 6 23.46 15.06 19.72
N THR A 7 23.64 14.30 20.79
CA THR A 7 22.97 12.98 20.93
C THR A 7 21.46 13.12 21.12
N LEU A 8 21.00 14.15 21.85
CA LEU A 8 19.57 14.44 22.01
C LEU A 8 18.93 14.88 20.69
N PHE A 9 19.65 15.68 19.88
CA PHE A 9 19.17 16.09 18.56
C PHE A 9 19.05 14.91 17.58
N VAL A 10 19.99 13.96 17.61
CA VAL A 10 19.93 12.75 16.77
C VAL A 10 18.77 11.84 17.16
N ILE A 11 18.48 11.68 18.45
CA ILE A 11 17.33 10.89 18.93
C ILE A 11 16.00 11.60 18.62
N LEU A 12 15.96 12.92 18.78
CA LEU A 12 14.77 13.72 18.47
C LEU A 12 14.46 13.71 16.98
N VAL A 13 15.47 13.84 16.11
CA VAL A 13 15.31 13.72 14.65
C VAL A 13 14.87 12.31 14.27
N SER A 14 15.42 11.26 14.89
CA SER A 14 15.01 9.87 14.63
C SER A 14 13.55 9.55 14.98
N LEU A 15 12.90 10.35 15.84
CA LEU A 15 11.48 10.19 16.20
C LEU A 15 10.53 10.84 15.18
N PHE A 16 11.02 11.73 14.32
CA PHE A 16 10.25 12.34 13.24
C PHE A 16 10.28 11.54 11.93
N LEU A 17 11.07 10.45 11.85
CA LEU A 17 11.15 9.58 10.67
C LEU A 17 10.14 8.40 10.71
N GLY A 18 9.10 8.49 11.55
CA GLY A 18 7.97 7.57 11.41
C GLY A 18 7.21 7.94 10.15
N GLY A 19 7.32 7.11 9.10
CA GLY A 19 6.66 7.37 7.80
C GLY A 19 5.22 7.82 7.97
N CYS A 20 4.83 8.87 7.24
CA CYS A 20 3.53 9.52 7.36
C CYS A 20 2.38 8.64 6.88
N ILE A 21 2.69 7.60 6.10
CA ILE A 21 1.74 6.64 5.56
C ILE A 21 2.27 5.22 5.83
N GLN A 22 1.45 4.39 6.47
CA GLN A 22 1.76 3.00 6.77
C GLN A 22 0.72 2.11 6.12
N ILE A 23 1.18 1.21 5.25
CA ILE A 23 0.34 0.23 4.56
C ILE A 23 0.86 -1.16 4.89
N GLU A 24 0.07 -1.92 5.64
CA GLU A 24 0.36 -3.31 5.95
C GLU A 24 -0.68 -4.21 5.28
N THR A 25 -0.21 -5.10 4.40
CA THR A 25 -1.02 -6.17 3.82
C THR A 25 -0.54 -7.50 4.39
N LYS A 26 -1.45 -8.24 5.00
CA LYS A 26 -1.18 -9.55 5.59
C LYS A 26 -2.06 -10.61 4.96
N VAL A 27 -1.44 -11.55 4.27
CA VAL A 27 -2.10 -12.72 3.67
C VAL A 27 -2.02 -13.89 4.63
N ASN A 28 -3.15 -14.31 5.19
CA ASN A 28 -3.26 -15.53 5.98
C ASN A 28 -3.69 -16.69 5.08
N LEU A 29 -2.85 -17.72 4.97
CA LEU A 29 -3.09 -18.88 4.11
C LEU A 29 -3.44 -20.12 4.93
N ASN A 30 -4.55 -20.77 4.55
CA ASN A 30 -4.94 -22.08 5.05
C ASN A 30 -4.31 -23.20 4.20
N ASN A 31 -4.26 -24.39 4.79
CA ASN A 31 -3.76 -25.63 4.18
C ASN A 31 -4.51 -26.09 2.92
N ASP A 32 -5.72 -25.60 2.69
CA ASP A 32 -6.50 -25.91 1.50
C ASP A 32 -6.31 -24.93 0.34
N GLY A 33 -5.52 -23.86 0.51
CA GLY A 33 -5.32 -22.82 -0.48
C GLY A 33 -6.25 -21.62 -0.33
N SER A 34 -7.23 -21.67 0.58
CA SER A 34 -8.08 -20.53 0.94
C SER A 34 -7.45 -19.66 2.02
N GLY A 35 -8.05 -18.50 2.32
CA GLY A 35 -7.52 -17.65 3.37
C GLY A 35 -8.14 -16.27 3.45
N THR A 36 -7.42 -15.36 4.08
CA THR A 36 -7.81 -13.96 4.20
C THR A 36 -6.67 -13.00 3.86
N VAL A 37 -7.03 -11.84 3.34
CA VAL A 37 -6.15 -10.67 3.21
C VAL A 37 -6.62 -9.65 4.23
N GLU A 38 -5.76 -9.34 5.21
CA GLU A 38 -5.96 -8.21 6.12
C GLU A 38 -5.14 -7.03 5.60
N GLU A 39 -5.78 -5.90 5.36
CA GLU A 39 -5.10 -4.66 4.99
C GLU A 39 -5.34 -3.61 6.07
N THR A 40 -4.27 -2.93 6.46
CA THR A 40 -4.29 -1.81 7.40
C THR A 40 -3.61 -0.62 6.75
N VAL A 41 -4.37 0.46 6.54
CA VAL A 41 -3.88 1.72 5.99
C VAL A 41 -3.99 2.77 7.08
N LEU A 42 -2.87 3.40 7.44
CA LEU A 42 -2.80 4.46 8.43
C LEU A 42 -2.08 5.66 7.84
N MET A 43 -2.62 6.84 8.09
CA MET A 43 -2.06 8.11 7.64
C MET A 43 -2.07 9.12 8.79
N GLY A 44 -1.03 9.95 8.89
CA GLY A 44 -0.99 11.04 9.85
C GLY A 44 -2.12 12.07 9.65
N ASN A 45 -2.71 12.58 10.73
CA ASN A 45 -3.79 13.56 10.65
C ASN A 45 -3.38 14.85 9.93
N GLU A 46 -2.12 15.28 10.08
CA GLU A 46 -1.56 16.44 9.39
C GLU A 46 -1.49 16.22 7.87
N MET A 47 -1.17 14.99 7.44
CA MET A 47 -1.09 14.62 6.04
C MET A 47 -2.48 14.61 5.37
N VAL A 48 -3.49 14.07 6.06
CA VAL A 48 -4.89 14.10 5.58
C VAL A 48 -5.39 15.55 5.43
N GLN A 49 -5.02 16.45 6.35
CA GLN A 49 -5.37 17.87 6.22
C GLN A 49 -4.69 18.50 5.01
N MET A 50 -3.41 18.23 4.80
CA MET A 50 -2.65 18.72 3.65
C MET A 50 -3.26 18.25 2.31
N LEU A 51 -3.62 16.96 2.21
CA LEU A 51 -4.31 16.40 1.04
C LEU A 51 -5.66 17.09 0.77
N ASN A 52 -6.45 17.33 1.82
CA ASN A 52 -7.72 18.03 1.70
C ASN A 52 -7.54 19.49 1.27
N GLU A 53 -6.55 20.20 1.83
CA GLU A 53 -6.20 21.57 1.43
C GLU A 53 -5.71 21.63 -0.02
N PHE A 54 -4.91 20.64 -0.44
CA PHE A 54 -4.47 20.49 -1.81
C PHE A 54 -5.66 20.32 -2.76
N ILE A 55 -6.53 19.34 -2.54
CA ILE A 55 -7.72 19.09 -3.36
C ILE A 55 -8.65 20.32 -3.42
N ALA A 56 -8.83 21.01 -2.29
CA ALA A 56 -9.61 22.24 -2.23
C ALA A 56 -8.98 23.40 -3.03
N GLY A 57 -7.64 23.44 -3.12
CA GLY A 57 -6.89 24.44 -3.89
C GLY A 57 -6.97 24.26 -5.41
N PHE A 58 -7.12 23.02 -5.89
CA PHE A 58 -7.23 22.68 -7.31
C PHE A 58 -8.67 22.70 -7.84
N SER A 59 -9.66 22.63 -6.95
CA SER A 59 -11.09 22.66 -7.29
C SER A 59 -11.50 24.06 -7.79
N SER A 60 -11.37 24.29 -9.09
CA SER A 60 -11.64 25.58 -9.74
C SER A 60 -13.13 25.83 -10.07
N ASP A 61 -14.04 24.91 -9.70
CA ASP A 61 -15.44 24.99 -10.10
C ASP A 61 -16.41 24.82 -8.91
N THR A 62 -17.51 25.58 -8.95
CA THR A 62 -18.49 25.86 -7.87
C THR A 62 -19.30 24.68 -7.29
N THR A 63 -18.88 23.43 -7.49
CA THR A 63 -19.38 22.26 -6.76
C THR A 63 -18.43 22.00 -5.59
N GLN A 64 -18.95 21.90 -4.37
CA GLN A 64 -18.14 21.71 -3.16
C GLN A 64 -17.08 20.62 -3.40
N PRO A 65 -15.79 20.88 -3.11
CA PRO A 65 -14.77 19.84 -3.21
C PRO A 65 -15.20 18.68 -2.32
N GLU A 66 -15.31 17.48 -2.89
CA GLU A 66 -15.53 16.30 -2.07
C GLU A 66 -14.31 16.14 -1.17
N GLU A 67 -14.54 16.17 0.15
CA GLU A 67 -13.49 15.97 1.14
C GLU A 67 -12.88 14.58 0.91
N PHE A 68 -11.55 14.51 0.80
CA PHE A 68 -10.84 13.25 0.73
C PHE A 68 -11.13 12.43 1.98
N LYS A 69 -11.80 11.30 1.78
CA LYS A 69 -12.09 10.33 2.83
C LYS A 69 -11.18 9.13 2.66
N ILE A 70 -10.32 8.92 3.64
CA ILE A 70 -9.45 7.74 3.68
C ILE A 70 -10.23 6.42 3.76
N TYR A 71 -11.48 6.45 4.25
CA TYR A 71 -12.35 5.29 4.36
C TYR A 71 -13.66 5.50 3.59
N ASN A 72 -13.91 4.62 2.63
CA ASN A 72 -15.18 4.50 1.93
C ASN A 72 -15.50 3.00 1.74
N GLU A 73 -16.63 2.56 2.30
CA GLU A 73 -17.02 1.14 2.25
C GLU A 73 -17.37 0.66 0.83
N GLU A 74 -17.90 1.55 -0.01
CA GLU A 74 -18.24 1.23 -1.39
C GLU A 74 -16.96 0.97 -2.21
N ASP A 75 -15.96 1.86 -2.09
CA ASP A 75 -14.65 1.69 -2.74
C ASP A 75 -13.97 0.40 -2.27
N LEU A 76 -13.98 0.12 -0.97
CA LEU A 76 -13.42 -1.13 -0.43
C LEU A 76 -14.11 -2.37 -1.00
N LYS A 77 -15.40 -2.31 -1.31
CA LYS A 77 -16.12 -3.41 -1.92
C LYS A 77 -15.77 -3.57 -3.40
N GLU A 78 -15.63 -2.48 -4.14
CA GLU A 78 -15.25 -2.52 -5.55
C GLU A 78 -13.83 -3.09 -5.74
N ARG A 79 -12.94 -2.81 -4.78
CA ARG A 79 -11.57 -3.36 -4.73
C ARG A 79 -11.49 -4.88 -4.62
N GLU A 80 -12.57 -5.59 -4.28
CA GLU A 80 -12.60 -7.06 -4.34
C GLU A 80 -12.13 -7.58 -5.70
N ALA A 81 -12.53 -6.90 -6.79
CA ALA A 81 -12.20 -7.30 -8.15
C ALA A 81 -10.71 -7.10 -8.49
N GLU A 82 -10.02 -6.18 -7.80
CA GLU A 82 -8.60 -5.91 -8.01
C GLU A 82 -7.71 -7.05 -7.51
N PHE A 83 -8.14 -7.71 -6.42
CA PHE A 83 -7.41 -8.82 -5.82
C PHE A 83 -7.54 -10.12 -6.61
N GLY A 84 -8.56 -10.26 -7.45
CA GLY A 84 -8.76 -11.41 -8.32
C GLY A 84 -10.06 -12.17 -8.08
N GLU A 85 -10.25 -13.25 -8.84
CA GLU A 85 -11.47 -14.06 -8.80
C GLU A 85 -11.63 -14.78 -7.45
N GLY A 86 -12.86 -14.75 -6.91
CA GLY A 86 -13.19 -15.46 -5.66
C GLY A 86 -12.77 -14.73 -4.39
N VAL A 87 -12.47 -13.44 -4.49
CA VAL A 87 -12.22 -12.55 -3.34
C VAL A 87 -13.53 -11.88 -2.92
N THR A 88 -13.74 -11.72 -1.62
CA THR A 88 -14.94 -11.08 -1.07
C THR A 88 -14.61 -10.36 0.23
N LEU A 89 -15.15 -9.16 0.41
CA LEU A 89 -15.06 -8.37 1.62
C LEU A 89 -15.79 -9.07 2.76
N LEU A 90 -15.06 -9.36 3.83
CA LEU A 90 -15.61 -9.93 5.07
C LEU A 90 -15.96 -8.85 6.09
N SER A 91 -15.09 -7.86 6.24
CA SER A 91 -15.27 -6.80 7.23
C SER A 91 -14.38 -5.60 6.92
N SER A 92 -14.87 -4.42 7.25
CA SER A 92 -14.10 -3.18 7.21
C SER A 92 -14.40 -2.36 8.48
N SER A 93 -13.42 -1.61 8.95
CA SER A 93 -13.56 -0.74 10.11
C SER A 93 -12.63 0.46 10.02
N VAL A 94 -13.15 1.63 10.39
CA VAL A 94 -12.35 2.84 10.57
C VAL A 94 -11.34 2.65 11.71
N TYR A 95 -10.14 3.19 11.54
CA TYR A 95 -9.11 3.25 12.56
C TYR A 95 -8.72 4.72 12.77
N GLU A 96 -8.91 5.23 13.98
CA GLU A 96 -8.59 6.62 14.34
C GLU A 96 -7.87 6.67 15.69
N THR A 97 -6.86 7.53 15.76
CA THR A 97 -6.06 7.84 16.96
C THR A 97 -5.82 9.35 17.02
N GLU A 98 -5.19 9.82 18.11
CA GLU A 98 -4.87 11.25 18.25
C GLU A 98 -3.96 11.77 17.13
N THR A 99 -3.12 10.91 16.54
CA THR A 99 -2.09 11.30 15.56
C THR A 99 -2.31 10.74 14.16
N GLN A 100 -3.13 9.70 14.00
CA GLN A 100 -3.33 8.98 12.74
C GLN A 100 -4.79 8.60 12.54
N GLN A 101 -5.20 8.50 11.27
CA GLN A 101 -6.50 7.99 10.83
C GLN A 101 -6.33 7.05 9.64
N GLY A 102 -7.32 6.21 9.37
CA GLY A 102 -7.30 5.24 8.28
C GLY A 102 -8.30 4.12 8.49
N TYR A 103 -7.98 2.92 8.02
CA TYR A 103 -8.88 1.78 8.11
C TYR A 103 -8.16 0.44 8.22
N LYS A 104 -8.92 -0.54 8.72
CA LYS A 104 -8.61 -1.95 8.60
C LYS A 104 -9.69 -2.65 7.80
N VAL A 105 -9.30 -3.45 6.83
CA VAL A 105 -10.20 -4.24 5.98
C VAL A 105 -9.74 -5.68 5.91
N VAL A 106 -10.69 -6.60 5.80
CA VAL A 106 -10.44 -8.04 5.70
C VAL A 106 -11.24 -8.58 4.53
N TYR A 107 -10.53 -9.20 3.59
CA TYR A 107 -11.10 -9.95 2.48
C TYR A 107 -10.87 -11.45 2.70
N SER A 108 -11.80 -12.29 2.25
CA SER A 108 -11.58 -13.73 2.09
C SER A 108 -11.26 -14.05 0.64
N PHE A 109 -10.42 -15.05 0.41
CA PHE A 109 -10.22 -15.67 -0.90
C PHE A 109 -10.38 -17.19 -0.80
N SER A 110 -10.91 -17.81 -1.85
CA SER A 110 -11.04 -19.27 -1.91
C SER A 110 -9.81 -19.99 -2.46
N ASP A 111 -8.99 -19.30 -3.25
CA ASP A 111 -7.83 -19.87 -3.93
C ASP A 111 -6.71 -18.82 -4.05
N ILE A 112 -5.62 -19.03 -3.31
CA ILE A 112 -4.45 -18.15 -3.31
C ILE A 112 -3.82 -18.00 -4.69
N SER A 113 -3.96 -18.98 -5.58
CA SER A 113 -3.42 -18.90 -6.94
C SER A 113 -4.16 -17.91 -7.86
N LYS A 114 -5.33 -17.44 -7.40
CA LYS A 114 -6.12 -16.39 -8.05
C LYS A 114 -5.87 -15.01 -7.46
N LEU A 115 -5.21 -14.95 -6.31
CA LEU A 115 -4.91 -13.70 -5.62
C LEU A 115 -3.78 -12.96 -6.33
N LYS A 116 -3.96 -11.65 -6.49
CA LYS A 116 -2.95 -10.70 -6.94
C LYS A 116 -2.88 -9.55 -5.96
N ILE A 117 -1.69 -9.21 -5.50
CA ILE A 117 -1.49 -8.05 -4.63
C ILE A 117 -0.75 -6.99 -5.43
N ASP A 118 -1.43 -5.89 -5.73
CA ASP A 118 -0.77 -4.72 -6.31
C ASP A 118 0.07 -4.01 -5.24
N GLN A 119 1.36 -3.82 -5.55
CA GLN A 119 2.32 -3.12 -4.71
C GLN A 119 2.54 -1.68 -5.16
N SER A 120 1.92 -1.25 -6.26
CA SER A 120 2.09 0.11 -6.75
C SER A 120 1.43 1.11 -5.78
N PRO A 121 2.10 2.25 -5.45
CA PRO A 121 1.58 3.22 -4.50
C PRO A 121 0.21 3.82 -4.86
N ASP A 122 -0.04 3.99 -6.16
CA ASP A 122 -1.29 4.52 -6.74
C ASP A 122 -2.49 3.60 -6.52
N SER A 123 -2.27 2.28 -6.40
CA SER A 123 -3.35 1.31 -6.20
C SER A 123 -4.08 1.51 -4.86
N ARG A 124 -3.61 2.39 -3.97
CA ARG A 124 -4.11 2.64 -2.62
C ARG A 124 -4.72 4.03 -2.47
N ILE A 125 -4.65 4.85 -3.52
CA ILE A 125 -5.29 6.15 -3.59
C ILE A 125 -6.64 5.94 -4.30
N PRO A 126 -7.76 6.41 -3.72
CA PRO A 126 -9.05 6.44 -4.41
C PRO A 126 -8.95 7.08 -5.80
N ASP A 127 -9.64 6.51 -6.79
CA ASP A 127 -9.57 6.92 -8.19
C ASP A 127 -9.99 8.39 -8.44
N ASP A 128 -10.78 8.96 -7.52
CA ASP A 128 -11.24 10.34 -7.55
C ASP A 128 -10.16 11.38 -7.18
N ALA A 129 -9.10 10.94 -6.48
CA ALA A 129 -7.99 11.77 -6.05
C ALA A 129 -6.76 11.64 -6.97
N SER A 130 -6.72 10.64 -7.85
CA SER A 130 -5.46 10.25 -8.49
C SER A 130 -5.14 11.07 -9.73
N GLY A 131 -6.05 11.32 -10.69
CA GLY A 131 -5.74 12.10 -11.91
C GLY A 131 -4.47 11.65 -12.66
N ILE A 132 -3.93 10.49 -12.32
CA ILE A 132 -2.62 9.94 -12.69
C ILE A 132 -2.94 8.67 -13.47
N GLU A 133 -2.44 8.57 -14.70
CA GLU A 133 -2.49 7.31 -15.43
C GLU A 133 -1.68 6.24 -14.69
N VAL A 134 -2.33 5.10 -14.50
CA VAL A 134 -1.82 3.90 -13.82
C VAL A 134 -0.53 3.44 -14.52
N LYS A 135 0.62 3.53 -13.82
CA LYS A 135 1.86 2.84 -14.24
C LYS A 135 1.61 1.32 -14.29
N GLU A 136 2.44 0.58 -15.01
CA GLU A 136 2.33 -0.89 -15.08
C GLU A 136 2.19 -1.50 -13.67
N LYS A 137 1.12 -2.26 -13.46
CA LYS A 137 0.76 -2.77 -12.13
C LYS A 137 1.80 -3.77 -11.62
N ASN A 138 2.32 -3.53 -10.42
CA ASN A 138 3.37 -4.34 -9.81
C ASN A 138 2.79 -5.45 -8.94
N TYR A 139 2.27 -6.49 -9.59
CA TYR A 139 1.57 -7.57 -8.91
C TYR A 139 2.50 -8.61 -8.29
N VAL A 140 2.36 -8.86 -6.98
CA VAL A 140 2.76 -10.14 -6.37
C VAL A 140 1.73 -11.19 -6.72
N THR A 141 2.20 -12.34 -7.19
CA THR A 141 1.34 -13.48 -7.52
C THR A 141 1.79 -14.73 -6.80
N PHE A 142 0.90 -15.73 -6.75
CA PHE A 142 1.12 -16.94 -5.97
C PHE A 142 0.84 -18.18 -6.81
N SER A 143 1.67 -19.20 -6.64
CA SER A 143 1.38 -20.56 -7.12
C SER A 143 1.31 -21.50 -5.92
N PHE A 144 0.25 -22.31 -5.84
CA PHE A 144 0.02 -23.20 -4.72
C PHE A 144 -0.19 -24.65 -5.18
N ASN A 145 0.65 -25.55 -4.69
CA ASN A 145 0.55 -26.99 -4.93
C ASN A 145 0.20 -27.70 -3.61
N LYS A 146 -1.02 -28.21 -3.53
CA LYS A 146 -1.51 -28.96 -2.37
C LYS A 146 -0.96 -30.39 -2.35
N GLY A 147 -0.47 -30.85 -1.20
CA GLY A 147 0.01 -32.21 -1.00
C GLY A 147 0.16 -32.57 0.48
N ASP A 148 0.79 -33.71 0.79
CA ASP A 148 1.18 -34.05 2.17
C ASP A 148 2.16 -33.01 2.75
N ILE A 149 3.00 -32.45 1.87
CA ILE A 149 3.75 -31.22 2.06
C ILE A 149 3.22 -30.26 1.00
N SER A 150 2.51 -29.24 1.44
CA SER A 150 2.02 -28.18 0.58
C SER A 150 3.15 -27.22 0.23
N GLU A 151 3.10 -26.70 -0.99
CA GLU A 151 4.14 -25.85 -1.55
C GLU A 151 3.52 -24.53 -2.04
N LEU A 152 4.05 -23.41 -1.57
CA LEU A 152 3.68 -22.07 -1.99
C LEU A 152 4.89 -21.40 -2.66
N THR A 153 4.72 -20.96 -3.90
CA THR A 153 5.67 -20.08 -4.58
C THR A 153 5.07 -18.68 -4.61
N ILE A 154 5.87 -17.71 -4.19
CA ILE A 154 5.54 -16.28 -4.19
C ILE A 154 6.42 -15.66 -5.26
N ASP A 155 5.82 -15.11 -6.30
CA ASP A 155 6.52 -14.45 -7.39
C ASP A 155 6.36 -12.94 -7.24
N LEU A 156 7.50 -12.27 -7.01
CA LEU A 156 7.58 -10.83 -6.91
C LEU A 156 7.89 -10.26 -8.31
N PRO A 157 7.31 -9.11 -8.69
CA PRO A 157 7.69 -8.45 -9.92
C PRO A 157 9.19 -8.12 -9.88
N GLU A 158 9.87 -8.18 -11.03
CA GLU A 158 11.25 -7.72 -11.09
C GLU A 158 11.28 -6.24 -10.73
N PRO A 159 12.14 -5.79 -9.80
CA PRO A 159 12.30 -4.36 -9.57
C PRO A 159 12.75 -3.77 -10.90
N GLU A 160 12.03 -2.74 -11.38
CA GLU A 160 12.51 -1.93 -12.48
C GLU A 160 13.94 -1.51 -12.12
N LYS A 161 14.89 -1.80 -13.02
CA LYS A 161 16.27 -1.38 -12.79
C LYS A 161 16.23 0.14 -12.80
N ASP A 162 16.55 0.74 -11.66
CA ASP A 162 16.90 2.14 -11.56
C ASP A 162 18.06 2.41 -12.53
N ASP A 163 17.75 2.77 -13.77
CA ASP A 163 18.69 3.43 -14.64
C ASP A 163 18.86 4.83 -14.04
N GLU A 164 19.97 4.99 -13.29
CA GLU A 164 20.46 6.28 -12.84
C GLU A 164 20.42 7.27 -14.02
N GLU A 165 19.71 8.39 -13.81
CA GLU A 165 19.43 9.48 -14.77
C GLU A 165 18.34 9.24 -15.81
N THR A 166 17.07 9.24 -15.41
CA THR A 166 16.04 9.96 -16.17
C THR A 166 15.01 10.49 -15.20
N GLY A 167 14.75 11.81 -15.23
CA GLY A 167 13.61 12.36 -14.49
C GLY A 167 12.35 11.64 -14.96
N GLU A 168 11.67 10.96 -14.05
CA GLU A 168 10.43 10.28 -14.34
C GLU A 168 9.38 11.33 -14.73
N GLU A 169 9.17 11.50 -16.04
CA GLU A 169 8.04 12.24 -16.58
C GLU A 169 6.77 11.47 -16.21
N PHE A 170 6.03 12.03 -15.26
CA PHE A 170 4.60 11.79 -15.14
C PHE A 170 3.94 12.35 -16.40
N GLU A 171 3.53 11.51 -17.35
CA GLU A 171 2.66 11.96 -18.44
C GLU A 171 1.29 12.28 -17.82
N THR A 172 1.06 13.56 -17.59
CA THR A 172 -0.26 14.11 -17.23
C THR A 172 -0.92 14.56 -18.51
N GLU A 173 -2.20 14.21 -18.74
CA GLU A 173 -3.01 14.96 -19.70
C GLU A 173 -3.14 16.41 -19.19
N ASP A 174 -2.31 17.28 -19.75
CA ASP A 174 -2.44 18.73 -20.03
C ASP A 174 -3.18 19.66 -19.02
N THR A 175 -3.37 19.24 -17.76
CA THR A 175 -4.05 20.05 -16.74
C THR A 175 -3.20 20.40 -15.52
N LEU A 176 -2.00 19.82 -15.37
CA LEU A 176 -1.05 20.17 -14.30
C LEU A 176 0.21 20.83 -14.88
N ASN A 177 0.05 22.04 -15.41
CA ASN A 177 1.17 22.84 -15.96
C ASN A 177 1.97 23.57 -14.86
N ASN A 178 2.48 22.85 -13.86
CA ASN A 178 3.45 23.43 -12.93
C ASN A 178 4.39 22.37 -12.33
N ASP A 179 5.68 22.46 -12.69
CA ASP A 179 6.75 21.56 -12.23
C ASP A 179 6.90 21.48 -10.70
N GLY A 180 6.31 22.42 -9.95
CA GLY A 180 6.28 22.43 -8.49
C GLY A 180 5.41 21.34 -7.88
N ASP A 181 4.25 21.06 -8.47
CA ASP A 181 3.17 20.30 -7.81
C ASP A 181 3.43 18.78 -7.82
N ILE A 182 4.12 18.28 -8.85
CA ILE A 182 4.51 16.86 -8.98
C ILE A 182 5.62 16.50 -7.97
N SER A 183 6.55 17.41 -7.72
CA SER A 183 7.68 17.18 -6.82
C SER A 183 7.26 17.03 -5.34
N GLU A 184 6.18 17.71 -4.94
CA GLU A 184 5.62 17.64 -3.59
C GLU A 184 4.86 16.32 -3.38
N LEU A 185 4.09 15.85 -4.36
CA LEU A 185 3.43 14.54 -4.31
C LEU A 185 4.45 13.37 -4.28
N GLN A 186 5.51 13.44 -5.09
CA GLN A 186 6.59 12.46 -5.05
C GLN A 186 7.31 12.43 -3.69
N PHE A 187 7.47 13.59 -3.05
CA PHE A 187 8.06 13.68 -1.72
C PHE A 187 7.20 12.97 -0.65
N LEU A 188 5.87 13.03 -0.77
CA LEU A 188 4.94 12.34 0.12
C LEU A 188 4.99 10.81 -0.05
N LEU A 189 5.13 10.34 -1.29
CA LEU A 189 5.29 8.91 -1.60
C LEU A 189 6.63 8.35 -1.11
N LYS A 190 7.65 9.20 -0.94
CA LYS A 190 8.98 8.79 -0.47
C LYS A 190 9.02 8.34 0.99
N ASP A 191 8.08 8.82 1.83
CA ASP A 191 7.94 8.41 3.23
C ASP A 191 6.85 7.33 3.43
N LEU A 192 6.42 6.69 2.34
CA LEU A 192 5.51 5.55 2.34
C LEU A 192 6.22 4.29 2.87
N SER A 193 5.67 3.68 3.91
CA SER A 193 6.10 2.37 4.40
C SER A 193 5.11 1.29 3.95
N PHE A 194 5.52 0.47 2.98
CA PHE A 194 4.77 -0.72 2.57
C PHE A 194 5.29 -1.96 3.33
N SER A 195 4.39 -2.82 3.79
CA SER A 195 4.70 -4.11 4.42
C SER A 195 3.78 -5.20 3.87
N LEU A 196 4.36 -6.26 3.28
CA LEU A 196 3.62 -7.44 2.83
C LEU A 196 4.05 -8.64 3.68
N ILE A 197 3.10 -9.20 4.43
CA ILE A 197 3.32 -10.28 5.38
C ILE A 197 2.54 -11.51 4.92
N ILE A 198 3.22 -12.63 4.75
CA ILE A 198 2.58 -13.93 4.47
C ILE A 198 2.58 -14.75 5.75
N ASN A 199 1.40 -15.14 6.22
CA ASN A 199 1.19 -16.00 7.38
C ASN A 199 0.72 -17.38 6.93
N VAL A 200 1.56 -18.40 7.10
CA VAL A 200 1.24 -19.79 6.82
C VAL A 200 1.34 -20.60 8.12
N ASN A 201 0.22 -21.09 8.66
CA ASN A 201 0.19 -21.87 9.90
C ASN A 201 0.90 -21.20 11.10
N GLY A 202 0.86 -19.87 11.20
CA GLY A 202 1.53 -19.10 12.25
C GLY A 202 3.00 -18.78 11.95
N MET A 203 3.55 -19.25 10.83
CA MET A 203 4.84 -18.79 10.32
C MET A 203 4.63 -17.47 9.58
N LEU A 204 5.16 -16.39 10.15
CA LEU A 204 5.14 -15.06 9.54
C LEU A 204 6.39 -14.84 8.71
N LEU A 205 6.19 -14.46 7.45
CA LEU A 205 7.24 -14.05 6.53
C LEU A 205 6.97 -12.60 6.11
N ASN A 206 7.90 -11.70 6.42
CA ASN A 206 7.88 -10.33 5.91
C ASN A 206 8.72 -10.25 4.63
N LEU A 207 8.10 -9.76 3.54
CA LEU A 207 8.69 -9.74 2.21
C LEU A 207 9.42 -8.44 1.86
N MET A 208 9.72 -7.54 2.81
CA MET A 208 10.45 -6.29 2.51
C MET A 208 11.61 -5.94 3.45
N PRO A 209 12.65 -5.25 2.93
CA PRO A 209 12.97 -5.04 1.50
C PRO A 209 13.71 -6.28 0.95
N VAL A 210 13.15 -6.94 -0.07
CA VAL A 210 13.65 -8.23 -0.56
C VAL A 210 14.34 -8.09 -1.92
N THR A 211 15.50 -8.73 -2.08
CA THR A 211 16.30 -8.77 -3.32
C THR A 211 16.08 -10.04 -4.15
N TRP A 212 15.02 -10.81 -3.89
CA TRP A 212 14.70 -12.08 -4.55
C TRP A 212 13.49 -11.89 -5.47
N THR A 213 13.48 -12.52 -6.64
CA THR A 213 12.35 -12.46 -7.59
C THR A 213 11.29 -13.54 -7.34
N SER A 214 11.66 -14.64 -6.67
CA SER A 214 10.73 -15.72 -6.33
C SER A 214 11.17 -16.39 -5.02
N LEU A 215 10.19 -16.75 -4.19
CA LEU A 215 10.41 -17.48 -2.95
C LEU A 215 9.50 -18.70 -2.86
N LYS A 216 10.10 -19.83 -2.48
CA LYS A 216 9.41 -21.12 -2.40
C LYS A 216 9.35 -21.62 -0.95
N LEU A 217 8.15 -21.79 -0.43
CA LEU A 217 7.86 -22.26 0.93
C LEU A 217 7.26 -23.67 0.89
N HIS A 218 7.69 -24.53 1.82
CA HIS A 218 7.15 -25.87 2.02
C HIS A 218 6.61 -25.97 3.44
N PHE A 219 5.39 -26.49 3.60
CA PHE A 219 4.76 -26.62 4.92
C PHE A 219 3.88 -27.87 5.00
N LEU A 220 3.72 -28.40 6.21
CA LEU A 220 2.93 -29.59 6.47
C LEU A 220 1.44 -29.27 6.51
N ASN A 221 0.65 -30.21 6.01
CA ASN A 221 -0.81 -30.12 5.95
C ASN A 221 -1.51 -30.60 7.23
#